data_AF-A0A345ZQF4-F1
#
_entry.id   AF-A0A345ZQF4-F1
#
_cell.length_a   1.000
_cell.length_b   1.000
_cell.length_c   1.000
_cell.angle_alpha   90.00
_cell.angle_beta   90.00
_cell.angle_gamma   90.00
#
_symmetry.space_group_name_H-M   'P 1'
#
loop_
_entity.id
_entity.type
_entity.pdbx_description
1 polymer ?
#
loop_
_entity_poly.entity_id
_entity_poly.type
_entity_poly.pdbx_seq_one_letter_code
_entity_poly.pdbx_strand_id
1 'polypeptide(L)' 'MPYRSSTELPPSIRSHLPPHAQDIYREAFNHAYAAHAGEIDREKRSHMIAWAAVKRSYEKVDETWVPRRS' A
#
# COMPACT_ATOMS: atom_id res chain seq x y z
N MET A 1 9.66 -7.64 -3.76
CA MET A 1 9.81 -7.16 -5.17
C MET A 1 8.85 -6.00 -5.40
N PRO A 2 9.15 -5.02 -6.30
CA PRO A 2 8.20 -3.96 -6.64
C PRO A 2 7.01 -4.51 -7.45
N TYR A 3 5.83 -3.93 -7.25
CA TYR A 3 4.58 -4.30 -7.91
C TYR A 3 4.38 -3.50 -9.20
N ARG A 4 4.20 -4.17 -10.34
CA ARG A 4 3.97 -3.50 -11.64
C ARG A 4 2.54 -3.00 -11.76
N SER A 5 1.59 -3.77 -11.23
CA SER A 5 0.17 -3.44 -11.26
C SER A 5 -0.50 -3.75 -9.92
N SER A 6 -1.63 -3.09 -9.70
CA SER A 6 -2.48 -3.28 -8.51
C SER A 6 -3.01 -4.72 -8.44
N THR A 7 -3.02 -5.47 -9.55
CA THR A 7 -3.36 -6.90 -9.62
C THR A 7 -2.29 -7.84 -9.05
N GLU A 8 -1.03 -7.41 -8.97
CA GLU A 8 0.07 -8.18 -8.35
C GLU A 8 0.08 -8.06 -6.83
N LEU A 9 -0.74 -7.18 -6.26
CA LEU A 9 -0.86 -7.06 -4.81
C LEU A 9 -1.46 -8.35 -4.20
N PRO A 10 -1.09 -8.68 -2.95
CA PRO A 10 -1.67 -9.79 -2.23
C PRO A 10 -3.21 -9.78 -2.28
N PRO A 11 -3.88 -10.94 -2.43
CA PRO A 11 -5.34 -11.01 -2.49
C PRO A 11 -6.04 -10.30 -1.33
N SER A 12 -5.49 -10.43 -0.11
CA SER A 12 -6.01 -9.77 1.08
C SER A 12 -5.94 -8.23 1.03
N ILE A 13 -5.07 -7.66 0.20
CA ILE A 13 -5.01 -6.21 -0.02
C ILE A 13 -6.05 -5.84 -1.07
N ARG A 14 -6.08 -6.56 -2.19
CA ARG A 14 -7.01 -6.31 -3.30
C ARG A 14 -8.48 -6.49 -2.92
N SER A 15 -8.80 -7.42 -2.02
CA SER A 15 -10.18 -7.69 -1.60
C SER A 15 -10.73 -6.64 -0.64
N HIS A 16 -9.87 -6.00 0.16
CA HIS A 16 -10.29 -5.06 1.19
C HIS A 16 -10.10 -3.59 0.80
N LEU A 17 -9.25 -3.30 -0.19
CA LEU A 17 -8.95 -1.92 -0.60
C LEU A 17 -9.66 -1.56 -1.91
N PRO A 18 -10.30 -0.38 -1.98
CA PRO A 18 -10.78 0.18 -3.24
C PRO A 18 -9.64 0.33 -4.26
N PRO A 19 -9.93 0.32 -5.58
CA PRO A 19 -8.89 0.39 -6.62
C PRO A 19 -7.90 1.54 -6.44
N HIS A 20 -8.37 2.75 -6.12
CA HIS A 20 -7.49 3.89 -5.91
C HIS A 20 -6.59 3.76 -4.67
N ALA A 21 -7.06 3.08 -3.61
CA ALA A 21 -6.23 2.78 -2.45
C ALA A 21 -5.15 1.73 -2.77
N GLN A 22 -5.44 0.79 -3.68
CA GLN A 22 -4.46 -0.17 -4.19
C GLN A 22 -3.35 0.53 -4.98
N ASP A 23 -3.70 1.54 -5.79
CA ASP A 23 -2.72 2.33 -6.54
C ASP A 23 -1.79 3.11 -5.59
N ILE A 24 -2.34 3.78 -4.57
CA ILE A 24 -1.56 4.46 -3.53
C ILE A 24 -0.62 3.47 -2.84
N TYR A 25 -1.12 2.29 -2.48
CA TYR A 25 -0.32 1.25 -1.85
C TYR A 25 0.86 0.84 -2.73
N ARG A 26 0.58 0.52 -4.00
CA ARG A 26 1.58 0.10 -4.99
C ARG A 26 2.67 1.16 -5.16
N GLU A 27 2.27 2.42 -5.37
CA GLU A 27 3.21 3.52 -5.60
C GLU A 27 4.09 3.79 -4.38
N ALA A 28 3.49 3.87 -3.19
CA ALA A 28 4.22 4.06 -1.95
C ALA A 28 5.15 2.89 -1.64
N PHE A 29 4.71 1.65 -1.90
CA PHE A 29 5.55 0.46 -1.75
C PHE A 29 6.75 0.51 -2.68
N ASN A 30 6.53 0.76 -3.97
CA ASN A 30 7.61 0.77 -4.97
C ASN A 30 8.63 1.86 -4.69
N HIS A 31 8.16 3.05 -4.30
CA HIS A 31 9.02 4.16 -3.92
C HIS A 31 9.85 3.80 -2.68
N ALA A 32 9.24 3.25 -1.63
CA ALA A 32 9.94 2.81 -0.43
C ALA A 32 10.94 1.68 -0.73
N TYR A 33 10.57 0.74 -1.60
CA TYR A 33 11.42 -0.40 -1.96
C TYR A 33 12.67 0.04 -2.71
N ALA A 34 12.54 1.05 -3.57
CA ALA A 34 13.67 1.68 -4.25
C ALA A 34 14.53 2.50 -3.27
N ALA A 35 13.91 3.24 -2.34
CA ALA A 35 14.62 4.05 -1.35
C ALA A 35 15.44 3.21 -0.35
N HIS A 36 14.94 2.03 0.03
CA HIS A 36 15.61 1.10 0.95
C HIS A 36 16.43 0.02 0.22
N ALA A 37 16.98 0.33 -0.96
CA ALA A 37 17.81 -0.62 -1.70
C ALA A 37 19.08 -1.00 -0.90
N GLY A 38 19.26 -2.30 -0.65
CA GLY A 38 20.40 -2.83 0.11
C GLY A 38 20.10 -3.19 1.57
N GLU A 39 18.92 -2.81 2.10
CA GLU A 39 18.50 -3.21 3.44
C GLU A 39 17.86 -4.61 3.44
N ILE A 40 18.19 -5.42 4.45
CA ILE A 40 17.64 -6.79 4.62
C ILE A 40 16.13 -6.73 4.92
N ASP A 41 15.68 -5.71 5.66
CA ASP A 41 14.30 -5.50 6.07
C ASP A 41 13.52 -4.55 5.15
N ARG A 42 14.06 -4.21 3.96
CA ARG A 42 13.46 -3.26 3.01
C ARG A 42 12.01 -3.59 2.66
N GLU A 43 11.68 -4.86 2.50
CA GLU A 43 10.33 -5.28 2.10
C GLU A 43 9.32 -5.01 3.22
N LYS A 44 9.67 -5.38 4.45
CA LYS A 44 8.85 -5.09 5.63
C LYS A 44 8.66 -3.58 5.81
N ARG A 45 9.72 -2.78 5.66
CA ARG A 45 9.63 -1.30 5.70
C ARG A 45 8.73 -0.75 4.61
N SER A 46 8.88 -1.25 3.38
CA SER A 46 8.07 -0.82 2.24
C SER A 46 6.58 -1.10 2.46
N HIS A 47 6.24 -2.25 3.03
CA HIS A 47 4.86 -2.57 3.42
C HIS A 47 4.32 -1.61 4.49
N MET A 48 5.12 -1.28 5.51
CA MET A 48 4.71 -0.33 6.56
C MET A 48 4.47 1.07 5.98
N ILE A 49 5.35 1.55 5.11
CA ILE A 49 5.23 2.85 4.44
C ILE A 49 4.00 2.89 3.53
N ALA A 50 3.79 1.83 2.74
CA ALA A 50 2.62 1.72 1.87
C ALA A 50 1.29 1.74 2.65
N TRP A 51 1.22 1.02 3.77
CA TRP A 51 0.05 1.07 4.65
C TRP A 51 -0.16 2.44 5.30
N ALA A 52 0.92 3.15 5.65
CA ALA A 52 0.83 4.50 6.17
C ALA A 52 0.29 5.48 5.12
N ALA A 53 0.70 5.34 3.86
CA ALA A 53 0.20 6.14 2.75
C ALA A 53 -1.31 5.91 2.52
N VAL A 54 -1.75 4.65 2.50
CA VAL A 54 -3.18 4.31 2.41
C VAL A 54 -3.96 4.92 3.58
N LYS A 55 -3.49 4.77 4.82
CA LYS A 55 -4.15 5.31 6.02
C LYS A 55 -4.25 6.83 6.07
N ARG A 56 -3.44 7.56 5.27
CA ARG A 56 -3.53 9.02 5.15
C ARG A 56 -4.71 9.46 4.29
N SER A 57 -5.01 8.71 3.23
CA SER A 57 -6.09 9.02 2.28
C SER A 57 -7.36 8.21 2.51
N TYR A 58 -7.27 7.12 3.25
CA TYR A 58 -8.37 6.21 3.56
C TYR A 58 -8.41 5.94 5.06
N GLU A 59 -9.62 5.77 5.57
CA GLU A 59 -9.87 5.29 6.91
C GLU A 59 -10.63 3.97 6.88
N LYS A 60 -10.35 3.10 7.84
CA LYS A 60 -11.07 1.84 7.99
C LYS A 60 -12.32 2.11 8.83
N VAL A 61 -13.48 1.98 8.22
CA VAL A 61 -14.80 2.03 8.87
C VAL A 61 -15.37 0.62 8.83
N ASP A 62 -15.58 0.04 10.02
CA ASP A 62 -15.90 -1.38 10.20
C ASP A 62 -14.87 -2.29 9.52
N GLU A 63 -15.26 -2.96 8.43
CA GLU A 63 -14.41 -3.85 7.65
C GLU A 63 -13.98 -3.24 6.30
N THR A 64 -14.42 -2.00 6.00
CA THR A 64 -14.23 -1.37 4.69
C THR A 64 -13.30 -0.17 4.77
N TRP A 65 -12.44 -0.01 3.78
CA TRP A 65 -11.63 1.20 3.62
C TRP A 65 -12.40 2.25 2.81
N VAL A 66 -12.73 3.37 3.45
CA VAL A 66 -13.44 4.50 2.81
C VAL A 66 -12.48 5.68 2.63
N PRO A 67 -12.61 6.47 1.55
CA PRO A 67 -11.80 7.67 1.36
C PRO A 67 -12.03 8.64 2.52
N ARG A 68 -10.94 9.10 3.14
CA ARG A 68 -10.99 10.13 4.18
C ARG A 68 -11.41 11.43 3.50
N ARG A 69 -12.59 11.94 3.83
CA ARG A 69 -13.00 13.29 3.43
C ARG A 69 -12.21 14.30 4.28
N SER A 70 -11.31 15.04 3.63
CA SER A 70 -10.66 16.22 4.22
C SER A 70 -11.59 17.42 4.20
#